data_AF-A0A9D0N5Q5-F1
#
_entry.id   AF-A0A9D0N5Q5-F1
#
_cell.length_a   1.000
_cell.length_b   1.000
_cell.length_c   1.000
_cell.angle_alpha   90.00
_cell.angle_beta   90.00
_cell.angle_gamma   90.00
#
_symmetry.space_group_name_H-M   'P 1'
#
loop_
_entity.id
_entity.type
_entity.pdbx_description
1 polymer ?
#
loop_
_entity_poly.entity_id
_entity_poly.type
_entity_poly.pdbx_seq_one_letter_code
_entity_poly.pdbx_strand_id
1 'polypeptide(L)'
;MQELLTNPAIQAAGAPFVVALVVALALHRFLPGGVGLAVIGGFLVAVLLTTGLTLQPLTATRKIIVCSLALPFVAVLLECIAVMPQAVWLKRMLQALPALLLAVAALWIIWPVVQRQEGMAVWLMAAPVMLYAAVSIYGAGALGRVQKQAFSAQAASALVLAMGTGATTLIAASALYSQLAFAVSAATGAVIVVGLLGTAEKLARLGMLAVYAAAVPVTLLAAAATVYAQLPVLVLLCLVLVPLFAWLLLIKPVKRIKPQQRWLELIVACLWTSIPVLPAIWLAWRAAGPVSF
;
A
#
# COMPACT_ATOMS: atom_id res chain seq x y z
N MET A 1 -16.50 -23.76 13.28
CA MET A 1 -16.34 -22.29 13.15
C MET A 1 -14.97 -21.79 13.57
N GLN A 2 -14.42 -22.21 14.72
CA GLN A 2 -13.07 -21.79 15.14
C GLN A 2 -11.97 -22.19 14.14
N GLU A 3 -12.03 -23.39 13.55
CA GLU A 3 -11.07 -23.82 12.51
C GLU A 3 -11.04 -22.92 11.27
N LEU A 4 -12.18 -22.35 10.88
CA LEU A 4 -12.25 -21.41 9.76
C LEU A 4 -11.54 -20.10 10.11
N LEU A 5 -11.74 -19.58 11.33
CA LEU A 5 -11.12 -18.33 11.77
C LEU A 5 -9.62 -18.44 12.00
N THR A 6 -9.11 -19.64 12.27
CA THR A 6 -7.67 -19.91 12.38
C THR A 6 -6.99 -20.14 11.03
N ASN A 7 -7.74 -20.24 9.93
CA ASN A 7 -7.16 -20.45 8.61
C ASN A 7 -6.45 -19.17 8.11
N PRO A 8 -5.15 -19.22 7.80
CA PRO A 8 -4.39 -18.04 7.39
C PRO A 8 -4.94 -17.38 6.12
N ALA A 9 -5.54 -18.13 5.20
CA ALA A 9 -6.16 -17.57 4.00
C ALA A 9 -7.40 -16.73 4.34
N ILE A 10 -8.17 -17.13 5.36
CA ILE A 10 -9.32 -16.38 5.84
C ILE A 10 -8.86 -15.11 6.58
N GLN A 11 -7.82 -15.22 7.40
CA GLN A 11 -7.27 -14.07 8.13
C GLN A 11 -6.61 -13.03 7.21
N ALA A 12 -5.92 -13.49 6.17
CA ALA A 12 -5.18 -12.62 5.24
C ALA A 12 -6.03 -12.08 4.10
N ALA A 13 -7.08 -12.79 3.64
CA ALA A 13 -7.84 -12.36 2.46
C ALA A 13 -9.35 -12.32 2.74
N GLY A 14 -9.93 -13.41 3.23
CA GLY A 14 -11.38 -13.56 3.37
C GLY A 14 -12.02 -12.51 4.29
N ALA A 15 -11.63 -12.48 5.56
CA ALA A 15 -12.19 -11.56 6.55
C ALA A 15 -11.88 -10.08 6.22
N PRO A 16 -10.65 -9.69 5.84
CA PRO A 16 -10.36 -8.31 5.42
C PRO A 16 -11.19 -7.86 4.22
N PHE A 17 -11.38 -8.72 3.22
CA PHE A 17 -12.22 -8.43 2.05
C PHE A 17 -13.67 -8.19 2.45
N VAL A 18 -14.27 -9.10 3.24
CA VAL A 18 -15.67 -9.00 3.65
C VAL A 18 -15.91 -7.75 4.49
N VAL A 19 -15.05 -7.46 5.46
CA VAL A 19 -15.19 -6.26 6.30
C VAL A 19 -15.03 -5.00 5.46
N ALA A 20 -14.00 -4.93 4.62
CA ALA A 20 -13.81 -3.79 3.72
C ALA A 20 -15.00 -3.62 2.77
N LEU A 21 -15.56 -4.71 2.24
CA LEU A 21 -16.73 -4.65 1.36
C LEU A 21 -17.95 -4.09 2.10
N VAL A 22 -18.24 -4.58 3.30
CA VAL A 22 -19.36 -4.09 4.13
C VAL A 22 -19.17 -2.62 4.48
N VAL A 23 -17.97 -2.22 4.92
CA VAL A 23 -17.67 -0.83 5.27
C VAL A 23 -17.74 0.08 4.04
N ALA A 24 -17.21 -0.36 2.89
CA ALA A 24 -17.31 0.39 1.64
C ALA A 24 -18.76 0.50 1.16
N LEU A 25 -19.56 -0.57 1.28
CA LEU A 25 -20.99 -0.57 0.95
C LEU A 25 -21.80 0.31 1.92
N ALA A 26 -21.45 0.37 3.20
CA ALA A 26 -22.10 1.28 4.14
C ALA A 26 -21.72 2.74 3.83
N LEU A 27 -20.43 3.03 3.64
CA LEU A 27 -19.93 4.40 3.54
C LEU A 27 -20.10 5.02 2.15
N HIS A 28 -20.14 4.25 1.05
CA HIS A 28 -20.26 4.85 -0.29
C HIS A 28 -21.54 5.67 -0.45
N ARG A 29 -22.59 5.33 0.29
CA ARG A 29 -23.88 6.03 0.25
C ARG A 29 -23.83 7.39 0.95
N PHE A 30 -23.09 7.49 2.06
CA PHE A 30 -23.13 8.66 2.95
C PHE A 30 -21.87 9.53 2.86
N LEU A 31 -20.71 8.94 2.59
CA LEU A 31 -19.42 9.61 2.60
C LEU A 31 -18.56 9.09 1.42
N PRO A 32 -18.66 9.70 0.22
CA PRO A 32 -17.88 9.26 -0.95
C PRO A 32 -16.35 9.33 -0.75
N GLY A 33 -15.86 10.18 0.18
CA GLY A 33 -14.45 10.21 0.61
C GLY A 33 -14.10 9.18 1.70
N GLY A 34 -15.09 8.60 2.36
CA GLY A 34 -14.93 7.67 3.49
C GLY A 34 -14.57 6.24 3.07
N VAL A 35 -14.56 5.92 1.78
CA VAL A 35 -14.23 4.58 1.27
C VAL A 35 -12.81 4.15 1.67
N GLY A 36 -11.90 5.09 1.97
CA GLY A 36 -10.59 4.77 2.54
C GLY A 36 -10.63 4.13 3.93
N LEU A 37 -11.68 4.38 4.72
CA LEU A 37 -11.89 3.71 6.00
C LEU A 37 -12.14 2.21 5.83
N ALA A 38 -12.64 1.76 4.67
CA ALA A 38 -12.80 0.34 4.38
C ALA A 38 -11.45 -0.38 4.28
N VAL A 39 -10.43 0.25 3.69
CA VAL A 39 -9.07 -0.31 3.61
C VAL A 39 -8.48 -0.43 5.00
N ILE A 40 -8.61 0.62 5.81
CA ILE A 40 -8.15 0.65 7.20
C ILE A 40 -8.89 -0.40 8.04
N GLY A 41 -10.20 -0.52 7.88
CA GLY A 41 -11.02 -1.51 8.58
C GLY A 41 -10.67 -2.95 8.22
N GLY A 42 -10.48 -3.24 6.92
CA GLY A 42 -10.02 -4.55 6.46
C GLY A 42 -8.64 -4.91 7.00
N PHE A 43 -7.69 -3.97 6.94
CA PHE A 43 -6.36 -4.15 7.53
C PHE A 43 -6.41 -4.36 9.05
N LEU A 44 -7.22 -3.57 9.76
CA LEU A 44 -7.40 -3.69 11.21
C LEU A 44 -7.93 -5.08 11.58
N VAL A 45 -8.91 -5.62 10.85
CA VAL A 45 -9.41 -6.98 11.10
C VAL A 45 -8.32 -8.03 10.90
N ALA A 46 -7.48 -7.91 9.87
CA ALA A 46 -6.34 -8.82 9.72
C ALA A 46 -5.38 -8.74 10.92
N VAL A 47 -5.09 -7.54 11.41
CA VAL A 47 -4.24 -7.33 12.60
C VAL A 47 -4.86 -7.96 13.84
N LEU A 48 -6.17 -7.79 14.04
CA LEU A 48 -6.91 -8.40 15.15
C LEU A 48 -6.83 -9.92 15.13
N LEU A 49 -7.00 -10.52 13.96
CA LEU A 49 -7.02 -11.97 13.79
C LEU A 49 -5.63 -12.61 13.86
N THR A 50 -4.58 -11.90 13.41
CA THR A 50 -3.21 -12.44 13.32
C THR A 50 -2.36 -12.12 14.53
N THR A 51 -2.39 -10.89 15.04
CA THR A 51 -1.49 -10.43 16.11
C THR A 51 -2.19 -10.07 17.42
N GLY A 52 -3.51 -9.90 17.40
CA GLY A 52 -4.28 -9.36 18.53
C GLY A 52 -4.02 -7.88 18.81
N LEU A 53 -4.57 -7.36 19.91
CA LEU A 53 -4.52 -5.94 20.30
C LEU A 53 -3.46 -5.57 21.35
N THR A 54 -2.60 -6.49 21.74
CA THR A 54 -1.56 -6.15 22.71
C THR A 54 -0.56 -5.22 22.03
N LEU A 55 -0.26 -4.07 22.66
CA LEU A 55 0.69 -3.08 22.12
C LEU A 55 2.07 -3.16 22.78
N GLN A 56 2.17 -3.79 23.95
CA GLN A 56 3.42 -4.01 24.67
C GLN A 56 3.86 -5.49 24.57
N PRO A 57 5.15 -5.78 24.29
CA PRO A 57 6.23 -4.84 23.96
C PRO A 57 6.12 -4.23 22.54
N LEU A 58 6.77 -3.07 22.31
CA LEU A 58 6.68 -2.31 21.05
C LEU A 58 7.61 -2.87 19.95
N THR A 59 7.27 -4.05 19.45
CA THR A 59 8.04 -4.72 18.38
C THR A 59 7.98 -3.97 17.05
N ALA A 60 8.88 -4.30 16.11
CA ALA A 60 8.91 -3.70 14.77
C ALA A 60 7.57 -3.84 14.04
N THR A 61 6.95 -5.02 14.10
CA THR A 61 5.62 -5.27 13.52
C THR A 61 4.55 -4.36 14.13
N ARG A 62 4.58 -4.13 15.45
CA ARG A 62 3.62 -3.24 16.11
C ARG A 62 3.82 -1.78 15.73
N LYS A 63 5.06 -1.33 15.56
CA LYS A 63 5.34 -0.01 14.98
C LYS A 63 4.76 0.12 13.58
N ILE A 64 4.92 -0.90 12.73
CA ILE A 64 4.30 -0.94 11.39
C ILE A 64 2.78 -0.79 11.51
N ILE A 65 2.12 -1.57 12.37
CA ILE A 65 0.67 -1.53 12.58
C ILE A 65 0.22 -0.12 13.00
N VAL A 66 0.85 0.47 14.01
CA VAL A 66 0.50 1.80 14.52
C VAL A 66 0.69 2.86 13.43
N CYS A 67 1.83 2.85 12.73
CA CYS A 67 2.07 3.78 11.62
C CYS A 67 1.08 3.58 10.47
N SER A 68 0.71 2.33 10.16
CA SER A 68 -0.25 1.99 9.10
C SER A 68 -1.66 2.46 9.41
N LEU A 69 -2.05 2.47 10.68
CA LEU A 69 -3.36 2.97 11.11
C LEU A 69 -3.36 4.50 11.23
N ALA A 70 -2.28 5.13 11.66
CA ALA A 70 -2.25 6.58 11.93
C ALA A 70 -1.87 7.45 10.71
N LEU A 71 -0.81 7.08 9.97
CA LEU A 71 -0.26 7.92 8.91
C LEU A 71 -1.22 8.22 7.75
N PRO A 72 -2.13 7.31 7.32
CA PRO A 72 -3.08 7.65 6.28
C PRO A 72 -3.97 8.84 6.64
N PHE A 73 -4.38 8.97 7.90
CA PHE A 73 -5.17 10.12 8.37
C PHE A 73 -4.34 11.40 8.37
N VAL A 74 -3.10 11.34 8.85
CA VAL A 74 -2.19 12.49 8.85
C VAL A 74 -1.91 12.96 7.42
N ALA A 75 -1.65 12.03 6.50
CA ALA A 75 -1.38 12.35 5.09
C ALA A 75 -2.58 13.05 4.43
N VAL A 76 -3.80 12.56 4.67
CA VAL A 76 -5.02 13.20 4.15
C VAL A 76 -5.24 14.57 4.78
N LEU A 77 -5.02 14.72 6.09
CA LEU A 77 -5.15 16.01 6.77
C LEU A 77 -4.20 17.06 6.16
N LEU A 78 -2.94 16.69 5.89
CA LEU A 78 -1.95 17.56 5.28
C LEU A 78 -2.34 17.96 3.85
N GLU A 79 -2.86 17.03 3.07
CA GLU A 79 -3.36 17.32 1.72
C GLU A 79 -4.61 18.21 1.75
N CYS A 80 -5.51 18.03 2.72
CA CYS A 80 -6.65 18.92 2.92
C CYS A 80 -6.21 20.35 3.24
N ILE A 81 -5.20 20.50 4.10
CA ILE A 81 -4.62 21.82 4.40
C ILE A 81 -3.94 22.42 3.15
N ALA A 82 -3.27 21.60 2.34
CA ALA A 82 -2.59 22.04 1.12
C ALA A 82 -3.53 22.53 -0.01
N VAL A 83 -4.84 22.25 0.08
CA VAL A 83 -5.86 22.76 -0.86
C VAL A 83 -6.27 24.20 -0.54
N MET A 84 -6.04 24.68 0.69
CA MET A 84 -6.37 26.05 1.09
C MET A 84 -5.52 27.08 0.33
N PRO A 85 -6.02 28.31 0.14
CA PRO A 85 -5.26 29.38 -0.51
C PRO A 85 -4.01 29.72 0.31
N GLN A 86 -2.85 29.28 -0.18
CA GLN A 86 -1.54 29.40 0.47
C GLN A 86 -0.46 29.75 -0.56
N ALA A 87 0.69 30.21 -0.08
CA ALA A 87 1.88 30.39 -0.91
C ALA A 87 2.29 29.07 -1.59
N VAL A 88 2.76 29.15 -2.84
CA VAL A 88 3.11 27.97 -3.66
C VAL A 88 4.17 27.08 -2.99
N TRP A 89 5.14 27.67 -2.28
CA TRP A 89 6.15 26.89 -1.55
C TRP A 89 5.49 26.06 -0.44
N LEU A 90 4.59 26.66 0.35
CA LEU A 90 3.97 26.00 1.50
C LEU A 90 3.15 24.81 1.05
N LYS A 91 2.41 24.96 -0.05
CA LYS A 91 1.68 23.87 -0.70
C LYS A 91 2.59 22.71 -1.11
N ARG A 92 3.73 22.99 -1.76
CA ARG A 92 4.69 21.95 -2.15
C ARG A 92 5.29 21.25 -0.94
N MET A 93 5.59 22.01 0.12
CA MET A 93 6.12 21.47 1.38
C MET A 93 5.11 20.54 2.05
N LEU A 94 3.84 20.94 2.16
CA LEU A 94 2.77 20.12 2.73
C LEU A 94 2.51 18.84 1.91
N GLN A 95 2.66 18.90 0.59
CA GLN A 95 2.55 17.72 -0.28
C GLN A 95 3.75 16.76 -0.16
N ALA A 96 4.93 17.27 0.18
CA ALA A 96 6.12 16.44 0.40
C ALA A 96 6.18 15.87 1.83
N LEU A 97 5.50 16.50 2.80
CA LEU A 97 5.55 16.13 4.21
C LEU A 97 5.11 14.67 4.49
N PRO A 98 4.04 14.12 3.89
CA PRO A 98 3.69 12.71 4.08
C PRO A 98 4.82 11.74 3.67
N ALA A 99 5.55 12.08 2.61
CA ALA A 99 6.68 11.29 2.13
C ALA A 99 7.83 11.29 3.15
N LEU A 100 8.13 12.46 3.73
CA LEU A 100 9.11 12.61 4.79
C LEU A 100 8.70 11.83 6.05
N LEU A 101 7.44 11.96 6.48
CA LEU A 101 6.92 11.25 7.65
C LEU A 101 7.03 9.73 7.47
N LEU A 102 6.73 9.20 6.28
CA LEU A 102 6.88 7.76 6.06
C LEU A 102 8.36 7.34 6.02
N ALA A 103 9.25 8.13 5.44
CA ALA A 103 10.68 7.85 5.47
C ALA A 103 11.21 7.77 6.92
N VAL A 104 10.81 8.72 7.77
CA VAL A 104 11.14 8.72 9.20
C VAL A 104 10.52 7.52 9.92
N ALA A 105 9.27 7.17 9.62
CA ALA A 105 8.62 5.99 10.19
C ALA A 105 9.34 4.70 9.79
N ALA A 106 9.74 4.57 8.51
CA ALA A 106 10.51 3.44 8.03
C ALA A 106 11.86 3.33 8.76
N LEU A 107 12.57 4.46 8.94
CA LEU A 107 13.80 4.51 9.73
C LEU A 107 13.57 4.07 11.18
N TRP A 108 12.48 4.54 11.81
CA TRP A 108 12.14 4.17 13.19
C TRP A 108 11.81 2.69 13.38
N ILE A 109 11.25 2.04 12.35
CA ILE A 109 10.96 0.61 12.32
C ILE A 109 12.25 -0.22 12.22
N ILE A 110 13.19 0.21 11.37
CA ILE A 110 14.47 -0.51 11.15
C ILE A 110 15.58 -0.09 12.12
N TRP A 111 15.32 0.91 12.96
CA TRP A 111 16.28 1.48 13.91
C TRP A 111 17.05 0.44 14.75
N PRO A 112 16.43 -0.61 15.30
CA PRO A 112 17.15 -1.61 16.09
C PRO A 112 18.19 -2.40 15.28
N VAL A 113 18.00 -2.53 13.97
CA VAL A 113 18.96 -3.17 13.07
C VAL A 113 20.07 -2.19 12.68
N VAL A 114 19.70 -0.94 12.41
CA VAL A 114 20.66 0.13 12.08
C VAL A 114 21.66 0.36 13.20
N GLN A 115 21.22 0.34 14.46
CA GLN A 115 22.10 0.51 15.63
C GLN A 115 23.17 -0.57 15.78
N ARG A 116 23.02 -1.71 15.10
CA ARG A 116 23.98 -2.82 15.14
C ARG A 116 25.01 -2.74 14.01
N GLN A 117 24.86 -1.80 13.09
CA GLN A 117 25.75 -1.62 11.94
C GLN A 117 26.71 -0.47 12.23
N GLU A 118 27.93 -0.56 11.69
CA GLU A 118 28.96 0.46 11.86
C GLU A 118 29.31 1.15 10.53
N GLY A 119 29.69 2.43 10.61
CA GLY A 119 30.22 3.19 9.48
C GLY A 119 29.28 3.31 8.28
N MET A 120 29.80 3.00 7.09
CA MET A 120 29.10 3.17 5.81
C MET A 120 27.93 2.20 5.62
N ALA A 121 27.95 1.04 6.29
CA ALA A 121 26.90 0.03 6.19
C ALA A 121 25.54 0.56 6.67
N VAL A 122 25.53 1.47 7.65
CA VAL A 122 24.32 2.17 8.12
C VAL A 122 23.60 2.87 6.98
N TRP A 123 24.34 3.65 6.19
CA TRP A 123 23.77 4.45 5.10
C TRP A 123 23.34 3.58 3.91
N LEU A 124 24.13 2.55 3.58
CA LEU A 124 23.79 1.60 2.52
C LEU A 124 22.49 0.82 2.82
N MET A 125 22.18 0.60 4.10
CA MET A 125 20.94 -0.05 4.52
C MET A 125 19.76 0.93 4.66
N ALA A 126 19.97 2.07 5.32
CA ALA A 126 18.88 2.99 5.66
C ALA A 126 18.44 3.87 4.48
N ALA A 127 19.38 4.38 3.68
CA ALA A 127 19.07 5.34 2.62
C ALA A 127 18.11 4.78 1.54
N PRO A 128 18.31 3.55 1.02
CA PRO A 128 17.40 3.01 0.01
C PRO A 128 15.98 2.78 0.55
N VAL A 129 15.85 2.36 1.80
CA VAL A 129 14.57 2.12 2.45
C VAL A 129 13.79 3.42 2.65
N MET A 130 14.46 4.47 3.15
CA MET A 130 13.87 5.79 3.30
C MET A 130 13.47 6.39 1.95
N LEU A 131 14.34 6.26 0.93
CA LEU A 131 14.06 6.74 -0.41
C LEU A 131 12.86 6.01 -1.02
N TYR A 132 12.81 4.68 -0.92
CA TYR A 132 11.67 3.88 -1.35
C TYR A 132 10.37 4.34 -0.67
N ALA A 133 10.41 4.57 0.65
CA ALA A 133 9.25 5.02 1.40
C ALA A 133 8.74 6.39 0.95
N ALA A 134 9.65 7.36 0.79
CA ALA A 134 9.32 8.69 0.30
C ALA A 134 8.75 8.64 -1.12
N VAL A 135 9.41 7.96 -2.05
CA VAL A 135 8.99 7.90 -3.45
C VAL A 135 7.64 7.19 -3.60
N SER A 136 7.40 6.09 -2.86
CA SER A 136 6.15 5.35 -2.92
C SER A 136 4.96 6.21 -2.48
N ILE A 137 5.08 6.92 -1.34
CA ILE A 137 4.00 7.77 -0.82
C ILE A 137 3.81 9.02 -1.65
N TYR A 138 4.91 9.65 -2.10
CA TYR A 138 4.80 10.80 -2.98
C TYR A 138 4.12 10.43 -4.31
N GLY A 139 4.47 9.27 -4.88
CA GLY A 139 3.84 8.73 -6.09
C GLY A 139 2.36 8.41 -5.87
N ALA A 140 2.01 7.78 -4.74
CA ALA A 140 0.63 7.51 -4.36
C ALA A 140 -0.18 8.81 -4.21
N GLY A 141 0.36 9.82 -3.52
CA GLY A 141 -0.25 11.15 -3.40
C GLY A 141 -0.37 11.89 -4.73
N ALA A 142 0.64 11.78 -5.60
CA ALA A 142 0.58 12.33 -6.96
C ALA A 142 -0.54 11.70 -7.79
N LEU A 143 -0.67 10.37 -7.76
CA LEU A 143 -1.79 9.63 -8.39
C LEU A 143 -3.14 10.05 -7.78
N GLY A 144 -3.22 10.21 -6.47
CA GLY A 144 -4.42 10.66 -5.75
C GLY A 144 -4.92 12.06 -6.17
N ARG A 145 -4.01 12.95 -6.59
CA ARG A 145 -4.32 14.32 -7.00
C ARG A 145 -4.84 14.43 -8.44
N VAL A 146 -4.66 13.42 -9.29
CA VAL A 146 -5.11 13.45 -10.69
C VAL A 146 -6.64 13.31 -10.76
N GLN A 147 -7.32 14.33 -11.31
CA GLN A 147 -8.79 14.46 -11.21
C GLN A 147 -9.58 13.74 -12.31
N LYS A 148 -8.99 13.42 -13.46
CA LYS A 148 -9.67 12.78 -14.60
C LYS A 148 -9.14 11.35 -14.81
N GLN A 149 -10.05 10.38 -14.85
CA GLN A 149 -9.79 8.98 -15.26
C GLN A 149 -8.75 8.20 -14.42
N ALA A 150 -8.50 8.61 -13.18
CA ALA A 150 -7.44 8.02 -12.36
C ALA A 150 -7.83 6.74 -11.61
N PHE A 151 -9.10 6.29 -11.65
CA PHE A 151 -9.56 5.15 -10.86
C PHE A 151 -8.79 3.86 -11.16
N SER A 152 -8.69 3.47 -12.44
CA SER A 152 -8.01 2.25 -12.89
C SER A 152 -6.53 2.26 -12.47
N ALA A 153 -5.84 3.37 -12.68
CA ALA A 153 -4.43 3.55 -12.30
C ALA A 153 -4.22 3.50 -10.78
N GLN A 154 -5.04 4.21 -9.99
CA GLN A 154 -4.97 4.22 -8.53
C GLN A 154 -5.26 2.83 -7.95
N ALA A 155 -6.35 2.21 -8.43
CA ALA A 155 -6.77 0.87 -8.03
C ALA A 155 -5.70 -0.18 -8.36
N ALA A 156 -5.21 -0.20 -9.60
CA ALA A 156 -4.18 -1.14 -10.03
C ALA A 156 -2.86 -0.92 -9.28
N SER A 157 -2.45 0.34 -9.05
CA SER A 157 -1.25 0.63 -8.29
C SER A 157 -1.35 0.10 -6.87
N ALA A 158 -2.42 0.42 -6.14
CA ALA A 158 -2.60 -0.01 -4.76
C ALA A 158 -2.73 -1.54 -4.65
N LEU A 159 -3.56 -2.15 -5.50
CA LEU A 159 -3.80 -3.60 -5.49
C LEU A 159 -2.53 -4.39 -5.82
N VAL A 160 -1.87 -4.04 -6.93
CA VAL A 160 -0.72 -4.80 -7.42
C VAL A 160 0.52 -4.54 -6.57
N LEU A 161 0.70 -3.33 -6.03
CA LEU A 161 1.77 -3.08 -5.06
C LEU A 161 1.57 -3.93 -3.79
N ALA A 162 0.34 -4.00 -3.28
CA ALA A 162 0.01 -4.82 -2.11
C ALA A 162 0.21 -6.32 -2.38
N MET A 163 -0.26 -6.83 -3.53
CA MET A 163 -0.04 -8.22 -3.93
C MET A 163 1.44 -8.53 -4.13
N GLY A 164 2.17 -7.64 -4.80
CA GLY A 164 3.60 -7.79 -5.07
C GLY A 164 4.43 -7.82 -3.80
N THR A 165 4.16 -6.92 -2.86
CA THR A 165 4.76 -6.96 -1.53
C THR A 165 4.35 -8.22 -0.77
N GLY A 166 3.09 -8.65 -0.84
CA GLY A 166 2.65 -9.90 -0.21
C GLY A 166 3.40 -11.12 -0.73
N ALA A 167 3.58 -11.21 -2.05
CA ALA A 167 4.32 -12.30 -2.69
C ALA A 167 5.83 -12.26 -2.38
N THR A 168 6.48 -11.09 -2.46
CA THR A 168 7.92 -10.97 -2.16
C THR A 168 8.21 -11.27 -0.69
N THR A 169 7.38 -10.78 0.22
CA THR A 169 7.53 -11.04 1.66
C THR A 169 7.19 -12.47 2.07
N LEU A 170 6.29 -13.15 1.34
CA LEU A 170 5.99 -14.57 1.55
C LEU A 170 7.23 -15.42 1.29
N ILE A 171 7.92 -15.14 0.19
CA ILE A 171 9.05 -15.93 -0.28
C ILE A 171 10.28 -15.69 0.59
N ALA A 172 10.53 -14.43 0.96
CA ALA A 172 11.81 -14.06 1.53
C ALA A 172 11.81 -13.70 3.01
N ALA A 173 10.69 -13.24 3.58
CA ALA A 173 10.70 -12.63 4.91
C ALA A 173 9.91 -13.41 5.95
N SER A 174 8.58 -13.26 5.96
CA SER A 174 7.74 -13.94 6.94
C SER A 174 6.32 -14.08 6.43
N ALA A 175 5.67 -15.18 6.85
CA ALA A 175 4.26 -15.40 6.60
C ALA A 175 3.40 -14.25 7.15
N LEU A 176 3.75 -13.67 8.30
CA LEU A 176 3.00 -12.58 8.91
C LEU A 176 3.01 -11.31 8.04
N TYR A 177 4.17 -10.89 7.52
CA TYR A 177 4.25 -9.72 6.63
C TYR A 177 3.48 -9.95 5.33
N SER A 178 3.54 -11.16 4.81
CA SER A 178 2.76 -11.56 3.64
C SER A 178 1.26 -11.49 3.90
N GLN A 179 0.79 -12.04 5.02
CA GLN A 179 -0.62 -12.02 5.41
C GLN A 179 -1.15 -10.59 5.55
N LEU A 180 -0.37 -9.70 6.18
CA LEU A 180 -0.75 -8.29 6.33
C LEU A 180 -0.78 -7.55 4.98
N ALA A 181 0.18 -7.80 4.08
CA ALA A 181 0.17 -7.20 2.75
C ALA A 181 -0.98 -7.72 1.88
N PHE A 182 -1.27 -9.03 1.94
CA PHE A 182 -2.43 -9.60 1.26
C PHE A 182 -3.76 -9.10 1.84
N ALA A 183 -3.83 -8.79 3.14
CA ALA A 183 -5.01 -8.15 3.72
C ALA A 183 -5.26 -6.76 3.16
N VAL A 184 -4.21 -5.97 2.95
CA VAL A 184 -4.35 -4.67 2.27
C VAL A 184 -4.80 -4.86 0.82
N SER A 185 -4.24 -5.85 0.11
CA SER A 185 -4.66 -6.18 -1.25
C SER A 185 -6.15 -6.57 -1.30
N ALA A 186 -6.59 -7.46 -0.43
CA ALA A 186 -7.97 -7.90 -0.32
C ALA A 186 -8.92 -6.74 0.01
N ALA A 187 -8.56 -5.90 0.99
CA ALA A 187 -9.35 -4.73 1.36
C ALA A 187 -9.44 -3.70 0.21
N THR A 188 -8.34 -3.51 -0.53
CA THR A 188 -8.32 -2.68 -1.74
C THR A 188 -9.19 -3.28 -2.84
N GLY A 189 -9.14 -4.60 -3.04
CA GLY A 189 -10.01 -5.33 -3.97
C GLY A 189 -11.50 -5.13 -3.68
N ALA A 190 -11.90 -5.16 -2.40
CA ALA A 190 -13.27 -4.87 -2.00
C ALA A 190 -13.71 -3.44 -2.36
N VAL A 191 -12.85 -2.45 -2.10
CA VAL A 191 -13.08 -1.05 -2.51
C VAL A 191 -13.20 -0.92 -4.03
N ILE A 192 -12.37 -1.65 -4.77
CA ILE A 192 -12.41 -1.67 -6.24
C ILE A 192 -13.74 -2.23 -6.73
N VAL A 193 -14.24 -3.33 -6.15
CA VAL A 193 -15.54 -3.92 -6.50
C VAL A 193 -16.66 -2.89 -6.32
N VAL A 194 -16.70 -2.18 -5.19
CA VAL A 194 -17.69 -1.11 -4.96
C VAL A 194 -17.53 0.04 -5.97
N GLY A 195 -16.30 0.42 -6.28
CA GLY A 195 -16.02 1.45 -7.30
C GLY A 195 -16.46 1.06 -8.71
N LEU A 196 -16.39 -0.23 -9.07
CA LEU A 196 -16.88 -0.75 -10.35
C LEU A 196 -18.41 -0.81 -10.41
N LEU A 197 -19.08 -1.12 -9.29
CA LEU A 197 -20.54 -1.16 -9.20
C LEU A 197 -21.19 0.24 -9.15
N GLY A 198 -20.43 1.27 -8.76
CA GLY A 198 -20.91 2.63 -8.66
C GLY A 198 -21.33 3.26 -9.99
N THR A 199 -22.62 3.58 -10.13
CA THR A 199 -23.21 4.23 -11.31
C THR A 199 -22.89 5.72 -11.46
N ALA A 200 -22.31 6.37 -10.43
CA ALA A 200 -22.06 7.80 -10.44
C ALA A 200 -20.67 8.17 -10.99
N GLU A 201 -20.61 9.17 -11.88
CA GLU A 201 -19.36 9.83 -12.30
C GLU A 201 -18.51 10.35 -11.13
N LYS A 202 -19.14 10.62 -9.98
CA LYS A 202 -18.47 11.04 -8.73
C LYS A 202 -17.76 9.89 -7.98
N LEU A 203 -18.10 8.63 -8.28
CA LEU A 203 -17.52 7.42 -7.67
C LEU A 203 -16.27 6.90 -8.40
N ALA A 204 -15.90 7.50 -9.53
CA ALA A 204 -14.74 7.09 -10.33
C ALA A 204 -13.39 7.57 -9.75
N ARG A 205 -13.24 7.57 -8.42
CA ARG A 205 -12.02 7.98 -7.71
C ARG A 205 -11.81 7.10 -6.49
N LEU A 206 -10.62 6.51 -6.35
CA LEU A 206 -10.19 6.06 -5.04
C LEU A 206 -9.93 7.34 -4.23
N GLY A 207 -10.68 7.58 -3.15
CA GLY A 207 -10.43 8.74 -2.29
C GLY A 207 -8.98 8.75 -1.81
N MET A 208 -8.37 9.92 -1.59
CA MET A 208 -6.96 10.00 -1.15
C MET A 208 -6.68 9.16 0.09
N LEU A 209 -7.66 9.06 1.01
CA LEU A 209 -7.55 8.18 2.18
C LEU A 209 -7.36 6.72 1.79
N ALA A 210 -8.07 6.21 0.78
CA ALA A 210 -7.92 4.83 0.33
C ALA A 210 -6.54 4.57 -0.28
N VAL A 211 -6.04 5.53 -1.06
CA VAL A 211 -4.70 5.44 -1.67
C VAL A 211 -3.62 5.41 -0.60
N TYR A 212 -3.67 6.32 0.39
CA TYR A 212 -2.71 6.31 1.49
C TYR A 212 -2.88 5.10 2.42
N ALA A 213 -4.12 4.69 2.70
CA ALA A 213 -4.41 3.53 3.53
C ALA A 213 -3.89 2.22 2.94
N ALA A 214 -3.80 2.12 1.61
CA ALA A 214 -3.17 0.99 0.95
C ALA A 214 -1.64 1.14 0.87
N ALA A 215 -1.15 2.31 0.47
CA ALA A 215 0.27 2.52 0.21
C ALA A 215 1.13 2.45 1.49
N VAL A 216 0.70 3.10 2.58
CA VAL A 216 1.46 3.17 3.84
C VAL A 216 1.84 1.78 4.39
N PRO A 217 0.89 0.87 4.70
CA PRO A 217 1.24 -0.44 5.26
C PRO A 217 2.13 -1.24 4.33
N VAL A 218 1.82 -1.23 3.03
CA VAL A 218 2.55 -2.01 2.04
C VAL A 218 3.99 -1.53 1.89
N THR A 219 4.20 -0.22 1.87
CA THR A 219 5.54 0.37 1.82
C THR A 219 6.34 0.07 3.09
N LEU A 220 5.72 0.14 4.27
CA LEU A 220 6.41 -0.20 5.53
C LEU A 220 6.74 -1.69 5.62
N LEU A 221 5.87 -2.57 5.15
CA LEU A 221 6.10 -4.02 5.10
C LEU A 221 7.24 -4.37 4.15
N ALA A 222 7.28 -3.78 2.94
CA ALA A 222 8.38 -3.99 1.99
C ALA A 222 9.71 -3.46 2.54
N ALA A 223 9.71 -2.27 3.15
CA ALA A 223 10.86 -1.68 3.82
C ALA A 223 11.40 -2.59 4.93
N ALA A 224 10.52 -3.05 5.81
CA ALA A 224 10.88 -3.93 6.92
C ALA A 224 11.41 -5.28 6.40
N ALA A 225 10.72 -5.90 5.44
CA ALA A 225 11.17 -7.15 4.84
C ALA A 225 12.56 -7.04 4.24
N THR A 226 12.87 -5.91 3.60
CA THR A 226 14.18 -5.71 2.98
C THR A 226 15.32 -5.72 4.00
N VAL A 227 15.11 -5.07 5.14
CA VAL A 227 16.13 -5.01 6.20
C VAL A 227 16.18 -6.28 7.03
N TYR A 228 15.02 -6.81 7.45
CA TYR A 228 14.96 -7.96 8.35
C TYR A 228 15.30 -9.28 7.65
N ALA A 229 14.99 -9.40 6.35
CA ALA A 229 15.28 -10.61 5.58
C ALA A 229 16.47 -10.44 4.62
N GLN A 230 17.22 -9.34 4.73
CA GLN A 230 18.39 -9.04 3.90
C GLN A 230 18.11 -9.14 2.38
N LEU A 231 16.92 -8.72 1.94
CA LEU A 231 16.60 -8.74 0.52
C LEU A 231 17.47 -7.73 -0.25
N PRO A 232 17.77 -8.01 -1.53
CA PRO A 232 18.42 -7.05 -2.40
C PRO A 232 17.58 -5.77 -2.51
N VAL A 233 18.24 -4.62 -2.39
CA VAL A 233 17.63 -3.29 -2.56
C VAL A 233 16.91 -3.15 -3.91
N LEU A 234 17.35 -3.90 -4.92
CA LEU A 234 16.70 -3.97 -6.23
C LEU A 234 15.22 -4.40 -6.15
N VAL A 235 14.82 -5.19 -5.14
CA VAL A 235 13.40 -5.54 -4.91
C VAL A 235 12.57 -4.28 -4.63
N LEU A 236 13.07 -3.37 -3.78
CA LEU A 236 12.40 -2.10 -3.50
C LEU A 236 12.32 -1.22 -4.74
N LEU A 237 13.40 -1.18 -5.54
CA LEU A 237 13.41 -0.44 -6.79
C LEU A 237 12.31 -0.95 -7.73
N CYS A 238 12.19 -2.27 -7.90
CA CYS A 238 11.12 -2.87 -8.69
C CYS A 238 9.73 -2.52 -8.15
N LEU A 239 9.50 -2.62 -6.84
CA LEU A 239 8.20 -2.28 -6.25
C LEU A 239 7.85 -0.78 -6.39
N VAL A 240 8.84 0.12 -6.31
CA VAL A 240 8.61 1.57 -6.49
C VAL A 240 8.20 1.92 -7.92
N LEU A 241 8.53 1.08 -8.90
CA LEU A 241 8.12 1.28 -10.28
C LEU A 241 6.62 1.02 -10.49
N VAL A 242 5.94 0.31 -9.60
CA VAL A 242 4.49 0.04 -9.70
C VAL A 242 3.65 1.33 -9.83
N PRO A 243 3.73 2.32 -8.93
CA PRO A 243 3.01 3.58 -9.08
C PRO A 243 3.48 4.39 -10.30
N LEU A 244 4.74 4.27 -10.72
CA LEU A 244 5.22 4.91 -11.95
C LEU A 244 4.58 4.31 -13.20
N PHE A 245 4.48 2.98 -13.28
CA PHE A 245 3.78 2.28 -14.36
C PHE A 245 2.29 2.63 -14.39
N ALA A 246 1.65 2.76 -13.23
CA ALA A 246 0.28 3.25 -13.14
C ALA A 246 0.14 4.69 -13.64
N TRP A 247 1.13 5.55 -13.35
CA TRP A 247 1.14 6.94 -13.82
C TRP A 247 1.33 7.03 -15.34
N LEU A 248 2.15 6.15 -15.94
CA LEU A 248 2.33 6.09 -17.40
C LEU A 248 1.02 5.80 -18.16
N LEU A 249 0.11 5.03 -17.56
CA LEU A 249 -1.23 4.76 -18.14
C LEU A 249 -2.08 6.04 -18.24
N LEU A 250 -1.82 7.05 -17.41
CA LEU A 250 -2.51 8.34 -17.46
C LEU A 250 -2.01 9.21 -18.62
N ILE A 251 -0.76 9.03 -19.08
CA ILE A 251 -0.14 9.86 -20.13
C ILE A 251 -0.61 9.43 -21.52
N LYS A 252 -0.72 8.12 -21.76
CA LYS A 252 -1.26 7.58 -23.01
C LYS A 252 -2.68 7.08 -22.76
N PRO A 253 -3.71 7.94 -22.87
CA PRO A 253 -5.08 7.49 -22.69
C PRO A 253 -5.35 6.41 -23.73
N VAL A 254 -5.56 5.18 -23.27
CA VAL A 254 -6.11 4.10 -24.10
C VAL A 254 -7.41 4.67 -24.68
N LYS A 255 -7.47 4.83 -26.01
CA LYS A 255 -8.52 5.55 -26.73
C LYS A 255 -9.89 5.22 -26.13
N ARG A 256 -10.53 6.24 -25.53
CA ARG A 256 -11.90 6.28 -24.94
C ARG A 256 -12.56 4.90 -24.84
N ILE A 257 -12.12 4.12 -23.86
CA ILE A 257 -12.87 2.96 -23.38
C ILE A 257 -14.19 3.50 -22.84
N LYS A 258 -15.33 2.97 -23.32
CA LYS A 258 -16.66 3.41 -22.89
C LYS A 258 -16.79 3.20 -21.37
N PRO A 259 -17.60 4.01 -20.64
CA PRO A 259 -17.80 3.83 -19.20
C PRO A 259 -18.28 2.42 -18.79
N GLN A 260 -18.91 1.67 -19.70
CA GLN A 260 -19.28 0.26 -19.52
C GLN A 260 -18.09 -0.73 -19.46
N GLN A 261 -16.88 -0.31 -19.85
CA GLN A 261 -15.69 -1.15 -19.95
C GLN A 261 -14.63 -0.81 -18.90
N ARG A 262 -15.00 -0.13 -17.79
CA ARG A 262 -14.09 0.19 -16.67
C ARG A 262 -13.37 -1.03 -16.08
N TRP A 263 -14.04 -2.19 -16.07
CA TRP A 263 -13.44 -3.44 -15.61
C TRP A 263 -12.27 -3.89 -16.51
N LEU A 264 -12.39 -3.70 -17.83
CA LEU A 264 -11.35 -4.04 -18.79
C LEU A 264 -10.14 -3.10 -18.62
N GLU A 265 -10.40 -1.80 -18.44
CA GLU A 265 -9.35 -0.81 -18.16
C GLU A 265 -8.59 -1.16 -16.88
N LEU A 266 -9.29 -1.58 -15.83
CA LEU A 266 -8.67 -2.05 -14.59
C LEU A 266 -7.81 -3.31 -14.81
N ILE A 267 -8.30 -4.30 -15.56
CA ILE A 267 -7.53 -5.52 -15.85
C ILE A 267 -6.25 -5.17 -16.62
N VAL A 268 -6.36 -4.33 -17.66
CA VAL A 268 -5.20 -3.86 -18.42
C VAL A 268 -4.24 -3.10 -17.51
N ALA A 269 -4.76 -2.23 -16.64
CA ALA A 269 -3.94 -1.49 -15.69
C ALA A 269 -3.22 -2.44 -14.71
N CYS A 270 -3.89 -3.46 -14.18
CA CYS A 270 -3.29 -4.45 -13.29
C CYS A 270 -2.22 -5.29 -14.00
N LEU A 271 -2.47 -5.74 -15.23
CA LEU A 271 -1.49 -6.44 -16.03
C LEU A 271 -0.26 -5.56 -16.28
N TRP A 272 -0.48 -4.29 -16.65
CA TRP A 272 0.60 -3.34 -16.88
C TRP A 272 1.42 -3.05 -15.62
N THR A 273 0.77 -2.82 -14.48
CA THR A 273 1.47 -2.55 -13.20
C THR A 273 2.10 -3.81 -12.59
N SER A 274 1.74 -5.00 -13.06
CA SER A 274 2.35 -6.27 -12.61
C SER A 274 3.74 -6.52 -13.22
N ILE A 275 4.06 -5.89 -14.35
CA ILE A 275 5.36 -6.02 -15.03
C ILE A 275 6.54 -5.78 -14.06
N PRO A 276 6.60 -4.67 -13.29
CA PRO A 276 7.67 -4.45 -12.33
C PRO A 276 7.62 -5.37 -11.10
N VAL A 277 6.51 -6.05 -10.82
CA VAL A 277 6.40 -6.98 -9.68
C VAL A 277 7.08 -8.31 -9.97
N LEU A 278 7.01 -8.81 -11.20
CA LEU A 278 7.65 -10.07 -11.61
C LEU A 278 9.16 -10.14 -11.29
N PRO A 279 10.00 -9.14 -11.65
CA PRO A 279 11.41 -9.15 -11.28
C PRO A 279 11.60 -9.00 -9.76
N ALA A 280 10.71 -8.29 -9.05
CA ALA A 280 10.78 -8.21 -7.59
C ALA A 280 10.61 -9.59 -6.94
N ILE A 281 9.62 -10.35 -7.39
CA ILE A 281 9.35 -11.73 -6.93
C ILE A 281 10.53 -12.64 -7.27
N TRP A 282 11.04 -12.57 -8.50
CA TRP A 282 12.19 -13.37 -8.92
C TRP A 282 13.46 -13.07 -8.12
N LEU A 283 13.74 -11.78 -7.84
CA LEU A 283 14.87 -11.36 -7.01
C LEU A 283 14.70 -11.82 -5.56
N ALA A 284 13.49 -11.74 -5.01
CA ALA A 284 13.19 -12.23 -3.66
C ALA A 284 13.40 -13.75 -3.56
N TRP A 285 12.96 -14.51 -4.57
CA TRP A 285 13.17 -15.95 -4.66
C TRP A 285 14.66 -16.31 -4.76
N ARG A 286 15.42 -15.60 -5.60
CA ARG A 286 16.87 -15.81 -5.74
C ARG A 286 17.60 -15.54 -4.43
N ALA A 287 17.16 -14.53 -3.67
CA ALA A 287 17.76 -14.17 -2.39
C ALA A 287 17.42 -15.16 -1.26
N ALA A 288 16.21 -15.70 -1.24
CA ALA A 288 15.77 -16.68 -0.26
C ALA A 288 16.45 -18.06 -0.43
N GLY A 289 16.98 -18.36 -1.62
CA GLY A 289 17.58 -19.66 -1.95
C GLY A 289 16.54 -20.72 -2.34
N PRO A 290 16.96 -21.92 -2.76
CA PRO A 290 16.04 -23.01 -3.05
C PRO A 290 15.28 -23.40 -1.78
N VAL A 291 13.95 -23.27 -1.82
CA VAL A 291 13.07 -23.76 -0.76
C VAL A 291 13.20 -25.28 -0.74
N SER A 292 13.91 -25.82 0.26
CA SER A 292 13.88 -27.25 0.55
C SER A 292 12.54 -27.52 1.21
N PHE A 293 11.61 -28.11 0.44
CA PHE A 293 10.37 -28.67 0.96
C PHE A 293 10.64 -30.06 1.56
#